data_AF-A0A523F483-F1
#
_entry.id   AF-A0A523F483-F1
#
_cell.length_a   1.000
_cell.length_b   1.000
_cell.length_c   1.000
_cell.angle_alpha   90.00
_cell.angle_beta   90.00
_cell.angle_gamma   90.00
#
_symmetry.space_group_name_H-M   'P 1'
#
loop_
_entity.id
_entity.type
_entity.pdbx_description
1 polymer ?
#
loop_
_entity_poly.entity_id
_entity_poly.type
_entity_poly.pdbx_seq_one_letter_code
_entity_poly.pdbx_strand_id
1 'polypeptide(L)'
;MASITGWKIFYDDESVYSSRMGSWRDAPGDGVIRVLLYEDKTDGQGRPTRSIHHGQDLYFSDGNQLFGSNNDTLQDNLGRYPRLTSEDFKRGRWTSGEISERIRRVVIDDYERP
;
A
#
# COMPACT_ATOMS: atom_id res chain seq x y z
N MET A 1 -5.34 12.41 -13.63
CA MET A 1 -4.57 11.47 -12.77
C MET A 1 -4.80 10.06 -13.30
N ALA A 2 -3.89 9.12 -13.09
CA ALA A 2 -4.16 7.72 -13.43
C ALA A 2 -5.16 7.17 -12.40
N SER A 3 -6.17 6.43 -12.82
CA SER A 3 -7.01 5.65 -11.91
C SER A 3 -6.21 4.47 -11.36
N ILE A 4 -6.42 4.13 -10.09
CA ILE A 4 -5.87 2.90 -9.50
C ILE A 4 -6.79 1.75 -9.90
N THR A 5 -6.23 0.71 -10.53
CA THR A 5 -6.95 -0.51 -10.96
C THR A 5 -6.80 -1.67 -9.99
N GLY A 6 -5.82 -1.59 -9.09
CA GLY A 6 -5.60 -2.58 -8.05
C GLY A 6 -4.48 -2.19 -7.11
N TRP A 7 -4.35 -2.97 -6.04
CA TRP A 7 -3.29 -2.80 -5.04
C TRP A 7 -2.96 -4.13 -4.35
N LYS A 8 -1.76 -4.19 -3.78
CA LYS A 8 -1.25 -5.25 -2.89
C LYS A 8 -0.53 -4.61 -1.70
N ILE A 9 -0.72 -5.18 -0.51
CA ILE A 9 -0.06 -4.79 0.74
C ILE A 9 0.77 -5.98 1.20
N PHE A 10 2.04 -5.72 1.50
CA PHE A 10 3.00 -6.69 1.99
C PHE A 10 3.31 -6.38 3.44
N TYR A 11 3.14 -7.38 4.29
CA TYR A 11 3.30 -7.28 5.74
C TYR A 11 4.62 -7.86 6.21
N ASP A 12 4.96 -7.64 7.47
CA ASP A 12 6.23 -8.08 8.05
C ASP A 12 6.31 -9.59 8.32
N ASP A 13 5.16 -10.24 8.42
CA ASP A 13 4.97 -11.69 8.49
C ASP A 13 4.98 -12.37 7.10
N GLU A 14 5.36 -11.63 6.04
CA GLU A 14 5.38 -12.07 4.64
C GLU A 14 3.99 -12.33 4.04
N SER A 15 2.91 -12.08 4.79
CA SER A 15 1.57 -12.15 4.23
C SER A 15 1.34 -11.04 3.20
N VAL A 16 0.43 -11.32 2.27
CA VAL A 16 0.02 -10.38 1.22
C VAL A 16 -1.48 -10.27 1.22
N TYR A 17 -1.99 -9.05 1.32
CA TYR A 17 -3.40 -8.74 1.11
C TYR A 17 -3.57 -7.90 -0.16
N SER A 18 -4.64 -8.11 -0.92
CA SER A 18 -4.80 -7.43 -2.20
C SER A 18 -6.24 -7.08 -2.52
N SER A 19 -6.41 -6.16 -3.46
CA SER A 19 -7.69 -5.82 -4.08
C SER A 19 -8.46 -7.00 -4.69
N ARG A 20 -7.81 -8.15 -4.95
CA ARG A 20 -8.49 -9.38 -5.39
C ARG A 20 -9.11 -10.19 -4.25
N MET A 21 -8.65 -9.96 -3.01
CA MET A 21 -9.10 -10.67 -1.82
C MET A 21 -10.24 -9.95 -1.11
N GLY A 22 -10.30 -8.62 -1.22
CA GLY A 22 -11.32 -7.80 -0.58
C GLY A 22 -11.10 -6.31 -0.80
N SER A 23 -11.87 -5.51 -0.08
CA SER A 23 -11.73 -4.06 -0.11
C SER A 23 -10.51 -3.60 0.71
N TRP A 24 -10.10 -2.35 0.53
CA TRP A 24 -9.00 -1.77 1.30
C TRP A 24 -9.29 -1.82 2.81
N ARG A 25 -10.54 -1.57 3.20
CA ARG A 25 -10.97 -1.57 4.60
C ARG A 25 -10.80 -2.93 5.27
N ASP A 26 -10.97 -4.02 4.51
CA ASP A 26 -10.85 -5.39 5.00
C ASP A 26 -9.41 -5.84 5.24
N ALA A 27 -8.42 -5.12 4.67
CA ALA A 27 -7.02 -5.47 4.84
C ALA A 27 -6.55 -5.26 6.30
N PRO A 28 -5.63 -6.12 6.81
CA PRO A 28 -5.06 -5.95 8.14
C PRO A 28 -4.51 -4.52 8.38
N GLY A 29 -4.88 -3.94 9.53
CA GLY A 29 -4.64 -2.54 9.85
C GLY A 29 -3.25 -2.19 10.39
N ASP A 30 -2.38 -3.16 10.61
CA ASP A 30 -1.03 -2.97 11.16
C ASP A 30 -0.01 -3.88 10.46
N GLY A 31 1.28 -3.53 10.57
CA GLY A 31 2.38 -4.34 10.05
C GLY A 31 2.76 -4.08 8.60
N VAL A 32 2.26 -2.99 7.98
CA VAL A 32 2.52 -2.73 6.55
C VAL A 32 4.00 -2.40 6.33
N ILE A 33 4.66 -3.13 5.43
CA ILE A 33 6.05 -2.88 5.01
C ILE A 33 6.09 -2.20 3.65
N ARG A 34 5.28 -2.66 2.68
CA ARG A 34 5.18 -2.08 1.34
C ARG A 34 3.75 -2.13 0.82
N VAL A 35 3.39 -1.15 0.00
CA VAL A 35 2.15 -1.13 -0.78
C VAL A 35 2.52 -0.98 -2.25
N LEU A 36 2.01 -1.87 -3.09
CA LEU A 36 2.12 -1.79 -4.55
C LEU A 36 0.78 -1.35 -5.12
N LEU A 37 0.78 -0.31 -5.96
CA LEU A 37 -0.40 0.16 -6.68
C LEU A 37 -0.26 -0.18 -8.15
N TYR A 38 -1.37 -0.59 -8.77
CA TYR A 38 -1.50 -0.80 -10.20
C TYR A 38 -2.33 0.35 -10.77
N GLU A 39 -1.82 1.01 -11.79
CA GLU A 39 -2.41 2.19 -12.39
C GLU A 39 -2.97 1.86 -13.78
N ASP A 40 -4.04 2.54 -14.16
CA ASP A 40 -4.66 2.46 -15.50
C ASP A 40 -3.86 3.28 -16.52
N LYS A 41 -2.58 2.94 -16.64
CA LYS A 41 -1.64 3.48 -17.61
C LYS A 41 -0.72 2.37 -18.03
N THR A 42 -0.15 2.49 -19.22
CA THR A 42 0.94 1.62 -19.64
C THR A 42 2.26 2.36 -19.57
N ASP A 43 3.33 1.64 -19.20
CA ASP A 43 4.70 2.11 -19.40
C ASP A 43 5.04 2.17 -20.90
N GLY A 44 6.22 2.69 -21.24
CA GLY A 44 6.71 2.75 -22.63
C GLY A 44 6.93 1.38 -23.30
N GLN A 45 6.62 0.27 -22.61
CA GLN A 45 6.71 -1.11 -23.08
C GLN A 45 5.32 -1.79 -23.12
N GLY A 46 4.23 -1.04 -22.90
CA GLY A 46 2.86 -1.55 -22.96
C GLY A 46 2.41 -2.31 -21.71
N ARG A 47 3.19 -2.31 -20.62
CA ARG A 47 2.83 -2.99 -19.37
C ARG A 47 2.09 -2.05 -18.43
N PRO A 48 1.14 -2.51 -17.60
CA PRO A 48 0.50 -1.65 -16.60
C PRO A 48 1.53 -0.96 -15.69
N THR A 49 1.43 0.36 -15.56
CA THR A 49 2.26 1.17 -14.67
C THR A 49 1.94 0.80 -13.23
N ARG A 50 2.98 0.79 -12.38
CA ARG A 50 2.86 0.46 -10.96
C ARG A 50 3.71 1.41 -10.14
N SER A 51 3.28 1.70 -8.92
CA SER A 51 4.04 2.51 -7.94
C SER A 51 4.20 1.76 -6.62
N ILE A 52 5.39 1.88 -6.01
CA ILE A 52 5.73 1.22 -4.75
C ILE A 52 5.83 2.27 -3.64
N HIS A 53 5.04 2.10 -2.59
CA HIS A 53 5.02 2.94 -1.40
C HIS A 53 5.54 2.16 -0.21
N HIS A 54 6.43 2.76 0.59
CA HIS A 54 7.06 2.11 1.75
C HIS A 54 7.59 3.15 2.73
N GLY A 55 7.90 2.74 3.97
CA GLY A 55 8.46 3.61 5.01
C GLY A 55 7.54 4.73 5.49
N GLN A 56 6.22 4.50 5.48
CA GLN A 56 5.23 5.43 6.02
C GLN A 56 4.67 4.88 7.34
N ASP A 57 4.40 5.73 8.34
CA ASP A 57 3.75 5.32 9.59
C ASP A 57 2.27 5.00 9.36
N LEU A 58 1.64 5.70 8.42
CA LEU A 58 0.25 5.50 8.03
C LEU A 58 0.11 5.49 6.51
N TYR A 59 -0.67 4.54 6.01
CA TYR A 59 -1.16 4.44 4.65
C TYR A 59 -2.67 4.55 4.64
N PHE A 60 -3.24 5.31 3.71
CA PHE A 60 -4.70 5.39 3.55
C PHE A 60 -5.06 5.77 2.12
N SER A 61 -6.29 5.46 1.70
CA SER A 61 -6.79 5.81 0.36
C SER A 61 -8.12 6.55 0.46
N ASP A 62 -8.32 7.54 -0.40
CA ASP A 62 -9.61 8.21 -0.60
C ASP A 62 -10.45 7.58 -1.74
N GLY A 63 -10.01 6.44 -2.27
CA GLY A 63 -10.61 5.74 -3.41
C GLY A 63 -10.03 6.13 -4.77
N ASN A 64 -9.33 7.26 -4.89
CA ASN A 64 -8.69 7.68 -6.14
C ASN A 64 -7.16 7.62 -6.07
N GLN A 65 -6.60 7.84 -4.88
CA GLN A 65 -5.17 7.86 -4.64
C GLN A 65 -4.82 7.19 -3.31
N LEU A 66 -3.56 6.80 -3.17
CA LEU A 66 -2.97 6.37 -1.92
C LEU A 66 -2.15 7.50 -1.33
N PHE A 67 -2.25 7.68 -0.03
CA PHE A 67 -1.46 8.61 0.75
C PHE A 67 -0.59 7.87 1.77
N GLY A 68 0.53 8.50 2.11
CA GLY A 68 1.42 8.13 3.19
C GLY A 68 1.62 9.30 4.14
N SER A 69 1.69 9.05 5.45
CA SER A 69 2.08 10.08 6.42
C SER A 69 3.01 9.51 7.49
N ASN A 70 4.05 10.29 7.81
CA ASN A 70 5.00 10.09 8.92
C ASN A 70 4.88 11.17 10.01
N ASN A 71 4.19 12.27 9.70
CA ASN A 71 4.22 13.47 10.55
C ASN A 71 2.90 13.71 11.25
N ASP A 72 1.81 13.15 10.73
CA ASP A 72 0.46 13.38 11.24
C ASP A 72 -0.04 12.13 11.97
N THR A 73 -0.69 12.34 13.11
CA THR A 73 -1.33 11.25 13.82
C THR A 73 -2.56 10.73 13.06
N LEU A 74 -3.09 9.58 13.47
CA LEU A 74 -4.37 9.09 12.95
C LEU A 74 -5.49 10.11 13.18
N GLN A 75 -5.50 10.77 14.34
CA GLN A 75 -6.52 11.76 14.68
C GLN A 75 -6.43 13.01 13.79
N ASP A 76 -5.22 13.49 13.50
CA ASP A 76 -5.01 14.62 12.61
C ASP A 76 -5.51 14.31 11.19
N ASN A 77 -5.19 13.11 10.70
CA ASN A 77 -5.64 12.67 9.38
C ASN A 77 -7.16 12.50 9.32
N LEU A 78 -7.81 11.92 10.34
CA LEU A 78 -9.27 11.83 10.39
C LEU A 78 -9.94 13.21 10.41
N GLY A 79 -9.32 14.21 11.03
CA GLY A 79 -9.78 15.60 10.98
C GLY A 79 -9.67 16.22 9.58
N ARG A 80 -8.60 15.91 8.83
CA ARG A 80 -8.39 16.38 7.44
C ARG A 80 -9.26 15.64 6.42
N TYR A 81 -9.54 14.37 6.66
CA TYR A 81 -10.25 13.48 5.75
C TYR A 81 -11.52 12.92 6.43
N PRO A 82 -12.56 13.76 6.65
CA PRO A 82 -13.72 13.40 7.47
C PRO A 82 -14.62 12.28 6.89
N ARG A 83 -14.38 11.88 5.63
CA ARG A 83 -15.07 10.75 4.99
C ARG A 83 -14.42 9.41 5.31
N LEU A 84 -13.18 9.42 5.79
CA LEU A 84 -12.43 8.23 6.15
C LEU A 84 -12.70 7.87 7.61
N THR A 85 -12.64 6.58 7.89
CA THR A 85 -12.73 5.99 9.22
C THR A 85 -11.40 5.35 9.58
N SER A 86 -11.22 4.93 10.84
CA SER A 86 -9.98 4.27 11.26
C SER A 86 -9.63 3.01 10.46
N GLU A 87 -10.62 2.34 9.87
CA GLU A 87 -10.43 1.13 9.05
C GLU A 87 -9.78 1.42 7.70
N ASP A 88 -9.88 2.67 7.23
CA ASP A 88 -9.27 3.14 5.98
C ASP A 88 -7.76 3.40 6.16
N PHE A 89 -7.25 3.38 7.39
CA PHE A 89 -5.85 3.60 7.70
C PHE A 89 -5.15 2.29 8.04
N LYS A 90 -3.98 2.08 7.42
CA LYS A 90 -3.10 0.94 7.68
C LYS A 90 -1.79 1.46 8.26
N ARG A 91 -1.40 0.94 9.42
CA ARG A 91 -0.17 1.34 10.10
C ARG A 91 1.02 0.64 9.46
N GLY A 92 2.00 1.44 9.06
CA GLY A 92 3.28 0.91 8.64
C GLY A 92 4.13 0.49 9.81
N ARG A 93 5.05 -0.43 9.55
CA ARG A 93 5.96 -0.97 10.55
C ARG A 93 7.40 -0.71 10.14
N TRP A 94 8.11 0.04 10.98
CA TRP A 94 9.56 0.15 10.89
C TRP A 94 10.16 -1.20 11.26
N THR A 95 10.97 -1.75 10.36
CA THR A 95 11.52 -3.09 10.49
C THR A 95 13.01 -3.10 10.18
N SER A 96 13.68 -4.22 10.47
CA SER A 96 15.09 -4.38 10.16
C SER A 96 15.34 -4.40 8.65
N GLY A 97 16.57 -4.07 8.24
CA GLY A 97 16.96 -4.14 6.83
C GLY A 97 16.77 -5.54 6.23
N GLU A 98 16.96 -6.59 7.04
CA GLU A 98 16.77 -7.98 6.63
C GLU A 98 15.32 -8.29 6.24
N ILE A 99 14.35 -7.88 7.08
CA ILE A 99 12.93 -8.09 6.80
C ILE A 99 12.51 -7.26 5.57
N SER A 100 12.95 -5.99 5.50
CA SER A 100 12.66 -5.13 4.35
C SER A 100 13.20 -5.73 3.04
N GLU A 101 14.36 -6.36 3.07
CA GLU A 101 14.98 -7.02 1.92
C GLU A 101 14.26 -8.31 1.53
N ARG A 102 13.85 -9.16 2.49
CA ARG A 102 12.99 -10.32 2.18
C ARG A 102 11.71 -9.89 1.47
N ILE A 103 10.99 -8.91 2.03
CA ILE A 103 9.76 -8.41 1.43
C ILE A 103 10.02 -7.78 0.07
N ARG A 104 11.14 -7.06 -0.11
CA ARG A 104 11.54 -6.54 -1.42
C ARG A 104 11.66 -7.66 -2.45
N ARG A 105 12.26 -8.80 -2.10
CA ARG A 105 12.36 -9.96 -3.01
C ARG A 105 11.00 -10.54 -3.36
N VAL A 106 10.11 -10.70 -2.38
CA VAL A 106 8.72 -11.14 -2.63
C VAL A 106 8.00 -10.20 -3.60
N VAL A 107 8.19 -8.88 -3.45
CA VAL A 107 7.63 -7.88 -4.37
C VAL A 107 8.22 -7.99 -5.78
N ILE A 108 9.53 -8.24 -5.90
CA ILE A 108 10.19 -8.43 -7.21
C ILE A 108 9.73 -9.74 -7.87
N ASP A 109 9.64 -10.84 -7.13
CA ASP A 109 9.15 -12.11 -7.65
C ASP A 109 7.69 -12.01 -8.11
N ASP A 110 6.87 -11.23 -7.38
CA ASP A 110 5.50 -10.89 -7.79
C ASP A 110 5.46 -10.00 -9.05
N TYR A 111 6.50 -9.17 -9.24
CA TYR A 111 6.64 -8.27 -10.39
C TYR A 111 6.97 -9.03 -11.68
N GLU A 112 7.78 -10.09 -11.59
CA GLU A 112 8.29 -10.87 -12.73
C GLU A 112 7.33 -11.98 -13.20
N ARG A 113 6.32 -12.33 -12.40
CA ARG A 113 5.30 -13.31 -12.80
C ARG A 113 4.30 -12.67 -13.79
N PRO A 114 4.08 -13.28 -14.97
CA PRO A 114 3.18 -12.76 -16.00
C PRO A 114 1.71 -12.72 -15.56
#